data_AF-A0A1Y0FYP4-F1
#
_entry.id   AF-A0A1Y0FYP4-F1
#
_cell.length_a   1.000
_cell.length_b   1.000
_cell.length_c   1.000
_cell.angle_alpha   90.00
_cell.angle_beta   90.00
_cell.angle_gamma   90.00
#
_symmetry.space_group_name_H-M   'P 1'
#
loop_
_entity.id
_entity.type
_entity.pdbx_description
1 polymer ?
#
loop_
_entity_poly.entity_id
_entity_poly.type
_entity_poly.pdbx_seq_one_letter_code
_entity_poly.pdbx_strand_id
1 'polypeptide(L)'
;MKRSIKNALIIAGLLALSQYATAQPDDVFFTMGVHNNLGCNADNGNCIADRADTDPSDPFFPAMWVSDWTMYRVTQNYEKNPPPYSSPPSTLTKKDYTVSYGSSYYDTSYIPADGDGFGAMMEHYEKYCLPIFPIKNNNYTCTFISLGNKAYFLTYPEDRPKTMPPCCLFSPENHPPRQDFIKHLPYSPTRSAHLNNSLQAYALDLQSPQGPILFGYAFYKDASTDEKGGAPYRHPQSFYFSGDVTVANAPIVSQNYTGFRIERPDPAKTWDRVAKMCPKDPPACRLFNPPSSLKSGNKAQWDRLEIPAETSAEK
;
A
#
# COMPACT_ATOMS: atom_id res chain seq x y z
N MET A 1 42.72 -46.24 -46.84
CA MET A 1 43.82 -46.65 -45.94
C MET A 1 44.63 -45.40 -45.59
N LYS A 2 44.93 -45.22 -44.29
CA LYS A 2 45.70 -44.13 -43.62
C LYS A 2 44.91 -42.94 -43.03
N ARG A 3 44.98 -42.92 -41.69
CA ARG A 3 44.61 -41.92 -40.67
C ARG A 3 45.41 -40.62 -40.82
N SER A 4 44.90 -39.49 -40.31
CA SER A 4 45.33 -38.94 -39.00
C SER A 4 44.67 -37.60 -38.64
N ILE A 5 44.34 -37.53 -37.35
CA ILE A 5 43.77 -36.49 -36.50
C ILE A 5 44.54 -35.15 -36.57
N LYS A 6 43.83 -34.01 -36.50
CA LYS A 6 44.20 -32.84 -35.69
C LYS A 6 43.03 -31.85 -35.49
N ASN A 7 42.74 -31.64 -34.20
CA ASN A 7 42.37 -30.39 -33.54
C ASN A 7 40.91 -29.91 -33.54
N ALA A 8 40.39 -29.92 -32.31
CA ALA A 8 39.19 -29.28 -31.80
C ALA A 8 39.22 -27.75 -31.92
N LEU A 9 38.06 -27.17 -32.22
CA LEU A 9 37.59 -25.76 -32.15
C LEU A 9 36.37 -25.78 -33.10
N ILE A 10 35.11 -25.54 -32.74
CA ILE A 10 34.52 -24.44 -31.97
C ILE A 10 33.16 -24.96 -31.43
N ILE A 11 33.03 -25.13 -30.11
CA ILE A 11 31.76 -25.03 -29.38
C ILE A 11 31.82 -23.66 -28.71
N ALA A 12 31.09 -22.67 -29.22
CA ALA A 12 30.67 -21.47 -28.50
C ALA A 12 30.01 -20.51 -29.49
N GLY A 13 28.67 -20.50 -29.51
CA GLY A 13 27.96 -19.50 -30.30
C GLY A 13 26.49 -19.85 -30.50
N LEU A 14 25.76 -20.12 -29.41
CA LEU A 14 24.28 -20.08 -29.37
C LEU A 14 23.73 -20.29 -27.94
N LEU A 15 24.44 -19.82 -26.90
CA LEU A 15 23.94 -19.76 -25.52
C LEU A 15 24.46 -18.48 -24.87
N ALA A 16 23.98 -17.35 -25.35
CA ALA A 16 24.09 -16.07 -24.66
C ALA A 16 22.89 -15.18 -25.03
N LEU A 17 21.68 -15.75 -24.97
CA LEU A 17 20.53 -14.98 -24.49
C LEU A 17 20.63 -15.05 -22.96
N SER A 18 21.65 -14.37 -22.44
CA SER A 18 21.73 -14.03 -21.03
C SER A 18 20.47 -13.24 -20.75
N GLN A 19 19.58 -13.89 -20.02
CA GLN A 19 18.46 -13.31 -19.31
C GLN A 19 18.94 -11.97 -18.74
N TYR A 20 18.42 -10.88 -19.30
CA TYR A 20 18.34 -9.63 -18.57
C TYR A 20 17.31 -9.86 -17.47
N ALA A 21 17.70 -10.63 -16.44
CA ALA A 21 17.16 -10.41 -15.12
C ALA A 21 17.70 -9.05 -14.71
N THR A 22 17.01 -7.98 -15.11
CA THR A 22 17.21 -6.68 -14.50
C THR A 22 16.94 -6.90 -13.02
N ALA A 23 17.99 -6.85 -12.21
CA ALA A 23 17.86 -6.82 -10.77
C ALA A 23 16.85 -5.72 -10.47
N GLN A 24 15.66 -6.10 -10.00
CA GLN A 24 14.68 -5.15 -9.54
C GLN A 24 15.37 -4.30 -8.47
N PRO A 25 15.23 -2.96 -8.48
CA PRO A 25 15.79 -2.15 -7.41
C PRO A 25 15.30 -2.71 -6.08
N ASP A 26 16.19 -2.82 -5.08
CA ASP A 26 15.92 -3.53 -3.82
C ASP A 26 14.69 -3.01 -3.02
N ASP A 27 14.13 -1.85 -3.42
CA ASP A 27 13.05 -1.12 -2.75
C ASP A 27 11.84 -0.81 -3.68
N VAL A 28 11.54 -1.66 -4.66
CA VAL A 28 10.25 -1.62 -5.40
C VAL A 28 9.39 -2.79 -4.97
N PHE A 29 8.20 -2.49 -4.44
CA PHE A 29 7.32 -3.47 -3.81
C PHE A 29 6.09 -3.75 -4.65
N PHE A 30 5.59 -4.97 -4.63
CA PHE A 30 4.37 -5.34 -5.34
C PHE A 30 3.15 -4.66 -4.72
N THR A 31 2.36 -3.96 -5.53
CA THR A 31 1.19 -3.19 -5.04
C THR A 31 -0.10 -3.46 -5.80
N MET A 32 -0.16 -4.53 -6.60
CA MET A 32 -1.34 -4.91 -7.40
C MET A 32 -1.83 -3.79 -8.33
N GLY A 33 -0.96 -2.90 -8.82
CA GLY A 33 -1.37 -1.77 -9.67
C GLY A 33 -1.75 -0.50 -8.91
N VAL A 34 -1.87 -0.55 -7.58
CA VAL A 34 -2.34 0.60 -6.79
C VAL A 34 -1.28 1.71 -6.76
N HIS A 35 -0.01 1.38 -6.51
CA HIS A 35 1.08 2.35 -6.41
C HIS A 35 2.17 2.17 -7.46
N ASN A 36 2.19 1.07 -8.19
CA ASN A 36 3.08 0.81 -9.31
C ASN A 36 2.54 -0.37 -10.14
N ASN A 37 3.17 -0.61 -11.28
CA ASN A 37 2.82 -1.73 -12.16
C ASN A 37 3.73 -2.95 -11.97
N LEU A 38 4.54 -2.99 -10.89
CA LEU A 38 5.37 -4.16 -10.63
C LEU A 38 4.48 -5.39 -10.60
N GLY A 39 4.84 -6.44 -11.36
CA GLY A 39 4.09 -7.68 -11.42
C GLY A 39 2.75 -7.62 -12.17
N CYS A 40 2.30 -6.47 -12.66
CA CYS A 40 1.08 -6.31 -13.43
C CYS A 40 1.40 -6.30 -14.93
N ASN A 41 0.78 -7.20 -15.70
CA ASN A 41 1.05 -7.39 -17.12
C ASN A 41 -0.18 -7.93 -17.86
N ALA A 42 -0.10 -8.06 -19.18
CA ALA A 42 -1.22 -8.53 -20.00
C ALA A 42 -1.73 -9.92 -19.57
N ASP A 43 -0.85 -10.80 -19.11
CA ASP A 43 -1.20 -12.18 -18.75
C ASP A 43 -2.05 -12.26 -17.48
N ASN A 44 -1.95 -11.28 -16.57
CA ASN A 44 -2.80 -11.18 -15.39
C ASN A 44 -3.81 -10.02 -15.44
N GLY A 45 -4.20 -9.61 -16.65
CA GLY A 45 -5.18 -8.53 -16.85
C GLY A 45 -4.72 -7.17 -16.35
N ASN A 46 -3.40 -6.93 -16.28
CA ASN A 46 -2.76 -5.76 -15.67
C ASN A 46 -3.18 -5.53 -14.22
N CYS A 47 -3.37 -6.62 -13.46
CA CYS A 47 -3.91 -6.58 -12.09
C CYS A 47 -5.28 -5.88 -11.99
N ILE A 48 -6.07 -5.84 -13.07
CA ILE A 48 -7.46 -5.37 -12.99
C ILE A 48 -8.29 -6.54 -12.48
N ALA A 49 -9.02 -6.32 -11.40
CA ALA A 49 -9.86 -7.34 -10.81
C ALA A 49 -11.13 -7.52 -11.66
N ASP A 50 -11.49 -8.78 -11.90
CA ASP A 50 -12.71 -9.12 -12.61
C ASP A 50 -13.95 -8.57 -11.89
N ARG A 51 -15.00 -8.31 -12.66
CA ARG A 51 -16.31 -7.85 -12.19
C ARG A 51 -17.39 -8.76 -12.79
N ALA A 52 -18.33 -9.19 -11.97
CA ALA A 52 -19.57 -9.78 -12.45
C ALA A 52 -20.53 -8.67 -12.93
N ASP A 53 -21.43 -9.00 -13.86
CA ASP A 53 -22.46 -8.04 -14.32
C ASP A 53 -23.38 -7.53 -13.19
N THR A 54 -23.46 -8.28 -12.10
CA THR A 54 -24.22 -7.94 -10.89
C THR A 54 -23.44 -7.10 -9.88
N ASP A 55 -22.14 -6.93 -10.07
CA ASP A 55 -21.31 -6.16 -9.16
C ASP A 55 -21.60 -4.66 -9.31
N PRO A 56 -21.49 -3.87 -8.23
CA PRO A 56 -21.63 -2.44 -8.32
C PRO A 56 -20.50 -1.83 -9.17
N SER A 57 -20.76 -0.63 -9.71
CA SER A 57 -19.71 0.14 -10.37
C SER A 57 -18.62 0.55 -9.39
N ASP A 58 -17.38 0.65 -9.88
CA ASP A 58 -16.26 1.08 -9.06
C ASP A 58 -16.45 2.54 -8.57
N PRO A 59 -16.29 2.82 -7.26
CA PRO A 59 -16.15 4.19 -6.77
C PRO A 59 -14.84 4.80 -7.26
N PHE A 60 -14.84 6.12 -7.40
CA PHE A 60 -13.66 6.92 -7.69
C PHE A 60 -13.35 7.81 -6.48
N PHE A 61 -12.08 7.91 -6.14
CA PHE A 61 -11.65 8.97 -5.24
C PHE A 61 -11.64 10.31 -6.00
N PRO A 62 -12.01 11.43 -5.35
CA PRO A 62 -11.85 12.75 -5.94
C PRO A 62 -10.40 13.05 -6.35
N ALA A 63 -10.21 13.98 -7.29
CA ALA A 63 -8.89 14.40 -7.75
C ALA A 63 -8.01 15.03 -6.66
N MET A 64 -8.64 15.74 -5.73
CA MET A 64 -8.00 16.34 -4.57
C MET A 64 -8.90 16.13 -3.36
N TRP A 65 -8.33 15.69 -2.26
CA TRP A 65 -9.08 15.50 -1.04
C TRP A 65 -8.18 15.48 0.19
N VAL A 66 -8.82 15.71 1.33
CA VAL A 66 -8.23 15.59 2.65
C VAL A 66 -9.18 14.81 3.54
N SER A 67 -8.64 13.94 4.38
CA SER A 67 -9.41 13.28 5.42
C SER A 67 -8.55 13.06 6.64
N ASP A 68 -9.12 13.23 7.82
CA ASP A 68 -8.57 12.64 9.03
C ASP A 68 -9.03 11.18 9.09
N TRP A 69 -8.43 10.39 9.98
CA TRP A 69 -8.90 9.04 10.25
C TRP A 69 -8.62 8.61 11.69
N THR A 70 -9.48 7.71 12.18
CA THR A 70 -9.20 6.94 13.40
C THR A 70 -8.73 5.56 12.99
N MET A 71 -7.55 5.17 13.46
CA MET A 71 -6.98 3.85 13.20
C MET A 71 -7.21 2.91 14.39
N TYR A 72 -7.76 1.73 14.09
CA TYR A 72 -7.90 0.62 15.01
C TYR A 72 -6.96 -0.49 14.57
N ARG A 73 -5.99 -0.85 15.41
CA ARG A 73 -5.17 -2.06 15.23
C ARG A 73 -5.72 -3.14 16.15
N VAL A 74 -6.44 -4.10 15.57
CA VAL A 74 -7.02 -5.23 16.30
C VAL A 74 -6.01 -6.37 16.27
N THR A 75 -5.61 -6.82 17.46
CA THR A 75 -4.54 -7.79 17.68
C THR A 75 -5.04 -9.12 18.24
N GLN A 76 -6.26 -9.15 18.77
CA GLN A 76 -6.90 -10.35 19.29
C GLN A 76 -8.34 -10.43 18.79
N ASN A 77 -8.86 -11.65 18.65
CA ASN A 77 -10.23 -11.91 18.19
C ASN A 77 -10.58 -11.25 16.84
N TYR A 78 -9.56 -10.92 16.02
CA TYR A 78 -9.73 -10.18 14.78
C TYR A 78 -10.44 -11.02 13.71
N GLU A 79 -10.26 -12.34 13.74
CA GLU A 79 -10.87 -13.31 12.82
C GLU A 79 -12.39 -13.33 12.94
N LYS A 80 -12.90 -13.08 14.16
CA LYS A 80 -14.35 -13.00 14.44
C LYS A 80 -14.92 -11.61 14.23
N ASN A 81 -14.06 -10.62 14.00
CA ASN A 81 -14.42 -9.21 13.91
C ASN A 81 -13.77 -8.55 12.68
N PRO A 82 -14.00 -9.08 11.47
CA PRO A 82 -13.36 -8.55 10.27
C PRO A 82 -13.87 -7.13 9.94
N PRO A 83 -13.01 -6.25 9.40
CA PRO A 83 -13.44 -4.97 8.83
C PRO A 83 -14.23 -5.19 7.53
N PRO A 84 -15.02 -4.21 7.07
CA PRO A 84 -15.13 -2.85 7.62
C PRO A 84 -16.07 -2.77 8.84
N TYR A 85 -15.77 -1.83 9.73
CA TYR A 85 -16.63 -1.42 10.84
C TYR A 85 -16.43 0.08 11.09
N SER A 86 -17.42 0.77 11.68
CA SER A 86 -17.32 2.22 11.98
C SER A 86 -16.56 2.50 13.28
N SER A 87 -16.60 1.55 14.20
CA SER A 87 -15.90 1.53 15.48
C SER A 87 -15.64 0.07 15.86
N PRO A 88 -14.73 -0.23 16.81
CA PRO A 88 -14.47 -1.60 17.24
C PRO A 88 -15.78 -2.28 17.64
N PRO A 89 -16.09 -3.46 17.08
CA PRO A 89 -17.28 -4.22 17.44
C PRO A 89 -17.41 -4.42 18.95
N SER A 90 -18.64 -4.47 19.47
CA SER A 90 -18.91 -4.60 20.92
C SER A 90 -18.39 -5.89 21.55
N THR A 91 -18.09 -6.88 20.72
CA THR A 91 -17.41 -8.14 21.02
C THR A 91 -15.92 -7.99 21.29
N LEU A 92 -15.31 -6.84 20.95
CA LEU A 92 -13.93 -6.50 21.28
C LEU A 92 -13.88 -5.66 22.57
N THR A 93 -12.84 -5.89 23.36
CA THR A 93 -12.49 -5.10 24.54
C THR A 93 -11.27 -4.24 24.27
N LYS A 94 -10.96 -3.30 25.16
CA LYS A 94 -9.76 -2.43 25.05
C LYS A 94 -8.43 -3.19 25.06
N LYS A 95 -8.42 -4.49 25.42
CA LYS A 95 -7.22 -5.33 25.34
C LYS A 95 -7.01 -5.92 23.94
N ASP A 96 -8.07 -5.99 23.14
CA ASP A 96 -8.04 -6.61 21.82
C ASP A 96 -7.49 -5.65 20.75
N TYR A 97 -7.53 -4.35 20.99
CA TYR A 97 -7.10 -3.35 20.00
C TYR A 97 -6.41 -2.12 20.62
N THR A 98 -5.63 -1.44 19.77
CA THR A 98 -5.10 -0.10 20.06
C THR A 98 -5.73 0.93 19.13
N VAL A 99 -5.83 2.17 19.60
CA VAL A 99 -6.36 3.31 18.84
C VAL A 99 -5.25 4.32 18.57
N SER A 100 -5.22 4.84 17.36
CA SER A 100 -4.38 5.97 16.96
C SER A 100 -5.10 6.80 15.90
N TYR A 101 -4.44 7.87 15.44
CA TYR A 101 -5.05 8.86 14.56
C TYR A 101 -4.07 9.24 13.46
N GLY A 102 -4.58 9.96 12.49
CA GLY A 102 -3.79 10.51 11.42
C GLY A 102 -4.65 11.15 10.36
N SER A 103 -4.01 11.43 9.23
CA SER A 103 -4.64 12.14 8.13
C SER A 103 -4.04 11.73 6.79
N SER A 104 -4.86 11.80 5.76
CA SER A 104 -4.50 11.50 4.38
C SER A 104 -4.82 12.71 3.49
N TYR A 105 -3.92 12.98 2.56
CA TYR A 105 -3.97 14.12 1.65
C TYR A 105 -3.64 13.66 0.25
N TYR A 106 -4.35 14.19 -0.73
CA TYR A 106 -4.22 13.75 -2.11
C TYR A 106 -4.38 14.90 -3.10
N ASP A 107 -3.55 14.91 -4.14
CA ASP A 107 -3.66 15.84 -5.26
C ASP A 107 -3.13 15.21 -6.55
N THR A 108 -4.02 14.84 -7.47
CA THR A 108 -3.61 14.27 -8.78
C THR A 108 -3.00 15.30 -9.73
N SER A 109 -3.13 16.59 -9.47
CA SER A 109 -2.61 17.67 -10.33
C SER A 109 -1.16 18.05 -10.03
N TYR A 110 -0.60 17.55 -8.92
CA TYR A 110 0.79 17.82 -8.55
C TYR A 110 1.76 17.27 -9.60
N ILE A 111 2.75 18.07 -9.99
CA ILE A 111 3.87 17.67 -10.85
C ILE A 111 5.16 17.93 -10.07
N PRO A 112 6.00 16.90 -9.83
CA PRO A 112 7.27 17.09 -9.13
C PRO A 112 8.22 17.95 -9.98
N ALA A 113 9.15 18.64 -9.31
CA ALA A 113 10.05 19.60 -9.96
C ALA A 113 10.99 18.97 -11.01
N ASP A 114 11.27 17.67 -10.90
CA ASP A 114 12.06 16.91 -11.87
C ASP A 114 11.23 16.25 -12.98
N GLY A 115 9.90 16.40 -12.94
CA GLY A 115 8.98 15.85 -13.94
C GLY A 115 8.78 14.34 -13.87
N ASP A 116 9.28 13.66 -12.83
CA ASP A 116 9.15 12.21 -12.69
C ASP A 116 7.75 11.79 -12.20
N GLY A 117 6.85 11.57 -13.16
CA GLY A 117 5.47 11.17 -12.88
C GLY A 117 4.58 12.34 -12.46
N PHE A 118 3.44 12.02 -11.84
CA PHE A 118 2.46 13.01 -11.39
C PHE A 118 1.63 12.50 -10.21
N GLY A 119 1.01 13.45 -9.52
CA GLY A 119 0.24 13.25 -8.31
C GLY A 119 1.08 13.41 -7.05
N ALA A 120 0.41 13.76 -5.95
CA ALA A 120 0.96 13.72 -4.60
C ALA A 120 0.00 13.00 -3.65
N MET A 121 0.57 12.23 -2.73
CA MET A 121 -0.11 11.58 -1.62
C MET A 121 0.70 11.82 -0.36
N MET A 122 0.02 12.10 0.75
CA MET A 122 0.61 12.04 2.08
C MET A 122 -0.33 11.27 3.01
N GLU A 123 0.24 10.34 3.78
CA GLU A 123 -0.40 9.77 4.96
C GLU A 123 0.45 10.11 6.19
N HIS A 124 -0.14 10.82 7.15
CA HIS A 124 0.48 11.18 8.41
C HIS A 124 -0.08 10.32 9.53
N TYR A 125 0.80 9.65 10.27
CA TYR A 125 0.47 8.72 11.35
C TYR A 125 0.89 9.32 12.68
N GLU A 126 -0.07 9.50 13.60
CA GLU A 126 0.21 10.00 14.94
C GLU A 126 0.42 8.86 15.93
N LYS A 127 1.55 8.88 16.64
CA LYS A 127 1.97 7.91 17.68
C LYS A 127 2.20 6.48 17.20
N TYR A 128 1.42 5.93 16.28
CA TYR A 128 1.62 4.59 15.74
C TYR A 128 1.88 4.64 14.25
N CYS A 129 3.16 4.51 13.89
CA CYS A 129 3.59 4.50 12.52
C CYS A 129 3.12 3.25 11.78
N LEU A 130 2.77 3.45 10.50
CA LEU A 130 2.31 2.47 9.52
C LEU A 130 2.72 1.01 9.85
N PRO A 131 1.80 0.21 10.41
CA PRO A 131 2.11 -1.11 10.97
C PRO A 131 2.34 -2.22 9.92
N ILE A 132 2.60 -1.88 8.66
CA ILE A 132 3.03 -2.84 7.62
C ILE A 132 4.51 -3.17 7.73
N PHE A 133 5.29 -2.28 8.34
CA PHE A 133 6.72 -2.49 8.50
C PHE A 133 6.98 -3.43 9.67
N PRO A 134 7.88 -4.41 9.52
CA PRO A 134 8.23 -5.34 10.59
C PRO A 134 9.10 -4.60 11.60
N ILE A 135 8.51 -3.76 12.44
CA ILE A 135 9.20 -2.91 13.40
C ILE A 135 8.56 -3.16 14.75
N LYS A 136 9.33 -3.76 15.67
CA LYS A 136 8.81 -4.26 16.96
C LYS A 136 8.17 -3.16 17.80
N ASN A 137 8.72 -1.95 17.70
CA ASN A 137 8.16 -0.78 18.35
C ASN A 137 7.86 0.29 17.31
N ASN A 138 6.68 0.19 16.70
CA ASN A 138 6.16 1.17 15.76
C ASN A 138 5.43 2.33 16.46
N ASN A 139 5.59 2.49 17.78
CA ASN A 139 4.99 3.57 18.56
C ASN A 139 5.80 4.87 18.43
N TYR A 140 5.80 5.46 17.23
CA TYR A 140 6.33 6.78 16.92
C TYR A 140 5.51 7.41 15.79
N THR A 141 5.64 8.73 15.62
CA THR A 141 4.97 9.52 14.58
C THR A 141 5.75 9.45 13.28
N CYS A 142 5.06 9.24 12.16
CA CYS A 142 5.70 9.16 10.85
C CYS A 142 4.81 9.68 9.74
N THR A 143 5.42 9.93 8.58
CA THR A 143 4.68 10.35 7.38
C THR A 143 5.18 9.57 6.17
N PHE A 144 4.26 9.01 5.42
CA PHE A 144 4.51 8.41 4.11
C PHE A 144 4.08 9.40 3.03
N ILE A 145 4.97 9.72 2.09
CA ILE A 145 4.68 10.71 1.04
C ILE A 145 5.09 10.16 -0.32
N SER A 146 4.17 10.06 -1.26
CA SER A 146 4.49 9.80 -2.67
C SER A 146 4.39 11.08 -3.49
N LEU A 147 5.43 11.42 -4.25
CA LEU A 147 5.54 12.58 -5.13
C LEU A 147 5.93 12.11 -6.52
N GLY A 148 4.99 12.21 -7.46
CA GLY A 148 5.16 11.60 -8.77
C GLY A 148 5.34 10.09 -8.63
N ASN A 149 6.46 9.54 -9.09
CA ASN A 149 6.77 8.11 -8.95
C ASN A 149 7.58 7.76 -7.68
N LYS A 150 7.99 8.73 -6.86
CA LYS A 150 8.88 8.47 -5.71
C LYS A 150 8.15 8.56 -4.39
N ALA A 151 8.39 7.59 -3.52
CA ALA A 151 7.90 7.59 -2.15
C ALA A 151 9.01 7.86 -1.13
N TYR A 152 8.69 8.66 -0.12
CA TYR A 152 9.56 9.05 0.98
C TYR A 152 8.91 8.68 2.30
N PHE A 153 9.74 8.42 3.29
CA PHE A 153 9.31 8.14 4.65
C PHE A 153 9.98 9.13 5.60
N LEU A 154 9.17 9.86 6.37
CA LEU A 154 9.60 10.89 7.30
C LEU A 154 9.35 10.43 8.74
N THR A 155 10.25 10.78 9.64
CA THR A 155 10.12 10.55 11.08
C THR A 155 10.54 11.77 11.88
N TYR A 156 9.93 11.96 13.04
CA TYR A 156 9.93 13.24 13.75
C TYR A 156 10.79 13.19 15.02
N PRO A 157 11.61 14.23 15.31
CA PRO A 157 12.60 14.19 16.39
C PRO A 157 12.01 13.94 17.78
N GLU A 158 10.73 14.22 17.98
CA GLU A 158 10.00 14.08 19.24
C GLU A 158 9.94 12.61 19.71
N ASP A 159 9.74 11.67 18.80
CA ASP A 159 9.54 10.25 19.11
C ASP A 159 10.24 9.27 18.15
N ARG A 160 11.00 9.77 17.15
CA ARG A 160 11.76 8.95 16.20
C ARG A 160 12.72 7.99 16.91
N PRO A 161 12.72 6.70 16.54
CA PRO A 161 13.75 5.75 16.97
C PRO A 161 15.16 6.25 16.60
N LYS A 162 16.11 6.21 17.54
CA LYS A 162 17.46 6.79 17.38
C LYS A 162 18.24 6.33 16.15
N THR A 163 17.91 5.16 15.64
CA THR A 163 18.54 4.49 14.50
C THR A 163 17.83 4.74 13.17
N MET A 164 16.71 5.48 13.16
CA MET A 164 16.02 5.91 11.94
C MET A 164 16.46 7.32 11.53
N PRO A 165 16.67 7.56 10.22
CA PRO A 165 16.94 8.90 9.72
C PRO A 165 15.66 9.76 9.74
N PRO A 166 15.77 11.11 9.80
CA PRO A 166 14.62 12.01 9.66
C PRO A 166 13.82 11.78 8.37
N CYS A 167 14.52 11.40 7.30
CA CYS A 167 13.94 11.08 6.01
C CYS A 167 14.76 9.99 5.32
N CYS A 168 14.08 9.12 4.58
CA CYS A 168 14.67 8.19 3.63
C CYS A 168 13.78 8.05 2.38
N LEU A 169 14.37 7.61 1.26
CA LEU A 169 13.64 7.19 0.07
C LEU A 169 13.04 5.81 0.32
N PHE A 170 11.72 5.71 0.36
CA PHE A 170 11.02 4.45 0.57
C PHE A 170 11.04 3.59 -0.67
N SER A 171 10.72 4.18 -1.82
CA SER A 171 10.70 3.46 -3.09
C SER A 171 10.90 4.45 -4.24
N PRO A 172 11.73 4.12 -5.24
CA PRO A 172 11.87 4.92 -6.44
C PRO A 172 10.70 4.72 -7.42
N GLU A 173 9.80 3.76 -7.17
CA GLU A 173 8.66 3.43 -8.03
C GLU A 173 7.43 3.12 -7.19
N ASN A 174 6.87 4.17 -6.59
CA ASN A 174 5.65 4.15 -5.81
C ASN A 174 4.93 5.50 -5.98
N HIS A 175 3.98 5.52 -6.90
CA HIS A 175 3.13 6.67 -7.14
C HIS A 175 1.91 6.71 -6.20
N PRO A 176 1.31 7.88 -6.01
CA PRO A 176 -0.02 8.03 -5.40
C PRO A 176 -1.09 7.12 -6.05
N PRO A 177 -2.03 6.50 -5.29
CA PRO A 177 -3.11 5.68 -5.86
C PRO A 177 -4.02 6.41 -6.86
N ARG A 178 -4.07 5.98 -8.11
CA ARG A 178 -4.89 6.68 -9.14
C ARG A 178 -6.36 6.73 -8.73
N GLN A 179 -7.14 7.72 -9.20
CA GLN A 179 -8.54 7.90 -8.75
C GLN A 179 -9.41 6.65 -8.94
N ASP A 180 -9.05 5.82 -9.92
CA ASP A 180 -9.69 4.58 -10.31
C ASP A 180 -9.03 3.32 -9.71
N PHE A 181 -8.15 3.46 -8.71
CA PHE A 181 -7.37 2.34 -8.17
C PHE A 181 -8.22 1.17 -7.65
N ILE A 182 -9.50 1.41 -7.33
CA ILE A 182 -10.44 0.37 -6.87
C ILE A 182 -10.66 -0.72 -7.92
N LYS A 183 -10.44 -0.43 -9.21
CA LYS A 183 -10.45 -1.45 -10.27
C LYS A 183 -9.47 -2.60 -10.02
N HIS A 184 -8.44 -2.39 -9.19
CA HIS A 184 -7.44 -3.40 -8.85
C HIS A 184 -7.88 -4.34 -7.71
N LEU A 185 -9.00 -4.04 -7.06
CA LEU A 185 -9.50 -4.82 -5.92
C LEU A 185 -10.81 -5.51 -6.31
N PRO A 186 -10.97 -6.82 -6.02
CA PRO A 186 -12.22 -7.50 -6.30
C PRO A 186 -13.32 -7.02 -5.35
N TYR A 187 -14.54 -6.97 -5.86
CA TYR A 187 -15.72 -6.67 -5.05
C TYR A 187 -15.96 -7.76 -4.00
N SER A 188 -16.33 -7.37 -2.79
CA SER A 188 -16.60 -8.28 -1.67
C SER A 188 -18.06 -8.15 -1.21
N PRO A 189 -18.96 -9.05 -1.65
CA PRO A 189 -20.36 -9.05 -1.19
C PRO A 189 -20.48 -9.21 0.33
N THR A 190 -19.66 -10.09 0.93
CA THR A 190 -19.66 -10.35 2.37
C THR A 190 -19.32 -9.09 3.18
N ARG A 191 -18.25 -8.37 2.82
CA ARG A 191 -17.87 -7.13 3.51
C ARG A 191 -18.82 -5.99 3.22
N SER A 192 -19.41 -5.95 2.03
CA SER A 192 -20.44 -4.96 1.66
C SER A 192 -21.71 -5.12 2.50
N ALA A 193 -21.96 -6.31 3.04
CA ALA A 193 -23.08 -6.55 3.94
C ALA A 193 -22.91 -5.96 5.35
N HIS A 194 -21.67 -5.56 5.70
CA HIS A 194 -21.41 -4.91 6.99
C HIS A 194 -22.11 -3.55 7.09
N LEU A 195 -22.23 -3.07 8.33
CA LEU A 195 -22.90 -1.79 8.65
C LEU A 195 -24.31 -1.71 8.03
N ASN A 196 -25.10 -2.78 8.17
CA ASN A 196 -26.47 -2.88 7.68
C ASN A 196 -26.60 -2.68 6.16
N ASN A 197 -25.73 -3.30 5.36
CA ASN A 197 -25.73 -3.18 3.89
C ASN A 197 -25.66 -1.72 3.41
N SER A 198 -24.89 -0.87 4.10
CA SER A 198 -24.70 0.54 3.72
C SER A 198 -23.44 0.77 2.86
N LEU A 199 -22.64 -0.29 2.64
CA LEU A 199 -21.32 -0.18 2.04
C LEU A 199 -21.21 -0.86 0.66
N GLN A 200 -20.20 -0.44 -0.08
CA GLN A 200 -19.54 -1.20 -1.14
C GLN A 200 -18.09 -1.41 -0.72
N ALA A 201 -17.70 -2.67 -0.55
CA ALA A 201 -16.37 -3.06 -0.09
C ALA A 201 -15.63 -3.83 -1.18
N TYR A 202 -14.36 -3.50 -1.34
CA TYR A 202 -13.44 -4.11 -2.31
C TYR A 202 -12.19 -4.55 -1.57
N ALA A 203 -11.81 -5.82 -1.66
CA ALA A 203 -10.74 -6.36 -0.83
C ALA A 203 -10.06 -7.58 -1.45
N LEU A 204 -8.75 -7.64 -1.29
CA LEU A 204 -7.95 -8.83 -1.51
C LEU A 204 -7.74 -9.56 -0.18
N ASP A 205 -8.02 -10.86 -0.19
CA ASP A 205 -7.60 -11.80 0.85
C ASP A 205 -6.61 -12.79 0.23
N LEU A 206 -5.34 -12.68 0.58
CA LEU A 206 -4.28 -13.55 0.07
C LEU A 206 -3.76 -14.44 1.19
N GLN A 207 -3.47 -15.69 0.86
CA GLN A 207 -2.73 -16.57 1.76
C GLN A 207 -1.24 -16.30 1.57
N SER A 208 -0.50 -16.11 2.66
CA SER A 208 0.95 -16.01 2.63
C SER A 208 1.57 -16.94 3.69
N PRO A 209 2.80 -17.45 3.48
CA PRO A 209 3.48 -18.26 4.48
C PRO A 209 3.71 -17.51 5.80
N GLN A 210 3.60 -16.18 5.82
CA GLN A 210 3.74 -15.37 7.03
C GLN A 210 2.40 -15.09 7.73
N GLY A 211 1.26 -15.39 7.09
CA GLY A 211 -0.08 -15.14 7.61
C GLY A 211 -1.05 -14.70 6.50
N PRO A 212 -2.36 -14.62 6.80
CA PRO A 212 -3.32 -14.07 5.86
C PRO A 212 -3.06 -12.58 5.63
N ILE A 213 -3.18 -12.19 4.37
CA ILE A 213 -2.92 -10.87 3.86
C ILE A 213 -4.25 -10.25 3.46
N LEU A 214 -4.59 -9.10 4.06
CA LEU A 214 -5.79 -8.31 3.80
C LEU A 214 -5.38 -6.96 3.23
N PHE A 215 -6.04 -6.53 2.15
CA PHE A 215 -5.96 -5.15 1.67
C PHE A 215 -7.28 -4.77 1.04
N GLY A 216 -7.97 -3.76 1.57
CA GLY A 216 -9.28 -3.40 1.06
C GLY A 216 -9.74 -2.01 1.47
N TYR A 217 -10.71 -1.53 0.72
CA TYR A 217 -11.37 -0.26 0.93
C TYR A 217 -12.87 -0.49 1.02
N ALA A 218 -13.55 0.35 1.78
CA ALA A 218 -15.00 0.41 1.81
C ALA A 218 -15.47 1.85 1.58
N PHE A 219 -16.58 1.97 0.87
CA PHE A 219 -17.25 3.22 0.55
C PHE A 219 -18.70 3.11 0.94
N TYR A 220 -19.33 4.23 1.27
CA TYR A 220 -20.79 4.26 1.35
C TYR A 220 -21.40 4.02 -0.03
N LYS A 221 -22.44 3.18 -0.10
CA LYS A 221 -23.08 2.80 -1.37
C LYS A 221 -23.79 3.99 -2.02
N ASP A 222 -24.39 4.84 -1.19
CA ASP A 222 -25.21 5.96 -1.62
C ASP A 222 -24.29 7.16 -1.84
N ALA A 223 -24.28 7.67 -3.07
CA ALA A 223 -23.49 8.85 -3.40
C ALA A 223 -24.11 10.10 -2.76
N SER A 224 -23.26 10.95 -2.20
CA SER A 224 -23.68 12.23 -1.61
C SER A 224 -22.70 13.34 -1.99
N THR A 225 -23.01 14.59 -1.62
CA THR A 225 -22.18 15.76 -1.95
C THR A 225 -21.66 16.40 -0.67
N ASP A 226 -20.40 16.85 -0.68
CA ASP A 226 -19.79 17.61 0.42
C ASP A 226 -20.34 19.04 0.50
N GLU A 227 -20.66 19.62 -0.66
CA GLU A 227 -21.08 21.01 -0.79
C GLU A 227 -22.42 21.13 -1.52
N LYS A 228 -23.16 22.22 -1.25
CA LYS A 228 -24.42 22.48 -1.92
C LYS A 228 -24.20 22.71 -3.42
N GLY A 229 -24.71 21.80 -4.24
CA GLY A 229 -24.57 21.85 -5.71
C GLY A 229 -23.33 21.15 -6.26
N GLY A 230 -22.51 20.51 -5.41
CA GLY A 230 -21.42 19.65 -5.83
C GLY A 230 -21.91 18.37 -6.52
N ALA A 231 -21.04 17.76 -7.32
CA ALA A 231 -21.32 16.47 -7.93
C ALA A 231 -21.30 15.37 -6.85
N PRO A 232 -22.32 14.52 -6.76
CA PRO A 232 -22.34 13.45 -5.78
C PRO A 232 -21.28 12.39 -6.10
N TYR A 233 -20.66 11.84 -5.06
CA TYR A 233 -19.72 10.72 -5.16
C TYR A 233 -19.91 9.77 -3.96
N ARG A 234 -19.38 8.55 -4.09
CA ARG A 234 -19.39 7.58 -2.98
C ARG A 234 -18.26 7.91 -2.02
N HIS A 235 -18.61 8.35 -0.81
CA HIS A 235 -17.64 8.70 0.22
C HIS A 235 -16.86 7.48 0.70
N PRO A 236 -15.52 7.60 0.83
CA PRO A 236 -14.72 6.59 1.50
C PRO A 236 -15.16 6.44 2.96
N GLN A 237 -15.30 5.19 3.40
CA GLN A 237 -15.64 4.86 4.78
C GLN A 237 -14.42 4.37 5.54
N SER A 238 -13.67 3.41 4.98
CA SER A 238 -12.45 2.91 5.59
C SER A 238 -11.46 2.36 4.57
N PHE A 239 -10.19 2.41 4.94
CA PHE A 239 -9.11 1.60 4.40
C PHE A 239 -8.71 0.57 5.46
N TYR A 240 -8.62 -0.70 5.09
CA TYR A 240 -8.26 -1.76 6.02
C TYR A 240 -7.26 -2.73 5.40
N PHE A 241 -6.32 -3.19 6.21
CA PHE A 241 -5.24 -4.04 5.75
C PHE A 241 -4.66 -4.89 6.88
N SER A 242 -3.93 -5.95 6.52
CA SER A 242 -3.05 -6.67 7.42
C SER A 242 -1.67 -6.03 7.41
N GLY A 243 -1.18 -5.64 8.58
CA GLY A 243 0.21 -5.26 8.77
C GLY A 243 1.11 -6.48 8.94
N ASP A 244 2.30 -6.27 9.50
CA ASP A 244 3.17 -7.38 9.87
C ASP A 244 2.62 -8.10 11.11
N VAL A 245 2.23 -9.36 10.93
CA VAL A 245 1.68 -10.22 12.00
C VAL A 245 2.74 -10.78 12.94
N THR A 246 4.02 -10.69 12.57
CA THR A 246 5.08 -11.37 13.31
C THR A 246 5.77 -10.47 14.33
N VAL A 247 6.28 -9.33 13.89
CA VAL A 247 7.09 -8.40 14.69
C VAL A 247 6.26 -7.21 15.18
N ALA A 248 5.46 -6.60 14.31
CA ALA A 248 4.59 -5.46 14.64
C ALA A 248 3.26 -5.89 15.30
N ASN A 249 2.91 -7.18 15.21
CA ASN A 249 1.67 -7.77 15.71
C ASN A 249 0.43 -6.96 15.26
N ALA A 250 0.26 -6.82 13.95
CA ALA A 250 -0.80 -6.01 13.35
C ALA A 250 -1.67 -6.82 12.36
N PRO A 251 -2.38 -7.87 12.82
CA PRO A 251 -3.13 -8.75 11.91
C PRO A 251 -4.28 -8.05 11.19
N ILE A 252 -4.97 -7.12 11.86
CA ILE A 252 -5.95 -6.26 11.21
C ILE A 252 -5.72 -4.81 11.66
N VAL A 253 -5.69 -3.93 10.67
CA VAL A 253 -5.66 -2.49 10.82
C VAL A 253 -6.83 -1.92 10.03
N SER A 254 -7.62 -1.06 10.66
CA SER A 254 -8.72 -0.34 10.02
C SER A 254 -8.52 1.15 10.24
N GLN A 255 -8.29 1.90 9.17
CA GLN A 255 -8.31 3.36 9.15
C GLN A 255 -9.70 3.81 8.72
N ASN A 256 -10.45 4.35 9.66
CA ASN A 256 -11.81 4.81 9.43
C ASN A 256 -11.77 6.31 9.15
N TYR A 257 -12.14 6.70 7.93
CA TYR A 257 -12.10 8.09 7.48
C TYR A 257 -13.10 8.95 8.25
N THR A 258 -12.66 10.14 8.62
CA THR A 258 -13.43 11.17 9.33
C THR A 258 -13.14 12.53 8.72
N GLY A 259 -14.17 13.36 8.53
CA GLY A 259 -13.96 14.70 7.97
C GLY A 259 -13.43 14.71 6.54
N PHE A 260 -13.75 13.66 5.77
CA PHE A 260 -13.42 13.56 4.36
C PHE A 260 -14.05 14.74 3.60
N ARG A 261 -13.25 15.40 2.77
CA ARG A 261 -13.70 16.55 1.98
C ARG A 261 -12.85 16.73 0.73
N ILE A 262 -13.49 17.20 -0.34
CA ILE A 262 -12.80 17.64 -1.56
C ILE A 262 -12.15 19.00 -1.29
N GLU A 263 -10.86 18.98 -0.99
CA GLU A 263 -10.06 20.18 -0.69
C GLU A 263 -8.67 19.99 -1.29
N ARG A 264 -8.10 21.05 -1.87
CA ARG A 264 -6.69 21.05 -2.29
C ARG A 264 -5.80 21.10 -1.04
N PRO A 265 -4.93 20.11 -0.80
CA PRO A 265 -4.03 20.16 0.33
C PRO A 265 -3.06 21.35 0.25
N ASP A 266 -2.73 21.94 1.40
CA ASP A 266 -1.70 22.97 1.52
C ASP A 266 -0.29 22.34 1.43
N PRO A 267 0.48 22.57 0.35
CA PRO A 267 1.81 21.97 0.16
C PRO A 267 2.76 22.21 1.34
N ALA A 268 2.68 23.38 1.98
CA ALA A 268 3.56 23.75 3.08
C ALA A 268 3.36 22.88 4.32
N LYS A 269 2.15 22.32 4.48
CA LYS A 269 1.75 21.40 5.55
C LYS A 269 1.85 19.93 5.15
N THR A 270 1.96 19.64 3.86
CA THR A 270 2.03 18.28 3.32
C THR A 270 3.42 17.97 2.73
N TRP A 271 3.58 17.99 1.42
CA TRP A 271 4.73 17.43 0.71
C TRP A 271 5.96 18.33 0.63
N ASP A 272 5.85 19.64 0.89
CA ASP A 272 7.04 20.51 1.03
C ASP A 272 7.92 20.07 2.21
N ARG A 273 7.38 19.25 3.12
CA ARG A 273 8.14 18.60 4.19
C ARG A 273 9.29 17.74 3.65
N VAL A 274 9.14 17.10 2.49
CA VAL A 274 10.22 16.32 1.87
C VAL A 274 11.42 17.22 1.61
N ALA A 275 11.24 18.36 0.96
CA ALA A 275 12.34 19.31 0.70
C ALA A 275 12.94 19.91 1.98
N LYS A 276 12.14 20.04 3.06
CA LYS A 276 12.60 20.57 4.36
C LYS A 276 13.37 19.54 5.20
N MET A 277 13.02 18.25 5.10
CA MET A 277 13.52 17.19 6.00
C MET A 277 14.51 16.24 5.34
N CYS A 278 14.43 16.06 4.03
CA CYS A 278 15.28 15.14 3.29
C CYS A 278 16.55 15.84 2.82
N PRO A 279 17.72 15.18 2.90
CA PRO A 279 18.88 15.64 2.15
C PRO A 279 18.57 15.53 0.64
N LYS A 280 19.39 16.19 -0.19
CA LYS A 280 19.24 16.17 -1.66
C LYS A 280 19.15 14.74 -2.21
N ASP A 281 20.00 13.85 -1.68
CA ASP A 281 20.05 12.43 -2.03
C ASP A 281 19.75 11.61 -0.77
N PRO A 282 18.46 11.36 -0.44
CA PRO A 282 18.09 10.60 0.74
C PRO A 282 18.54 9.14 0.63
N PRO A 283 19.01 8.53 1.73
CA PRO A 283 19.34 7.11 1.73
C PRO A 283 18.06 6.27 1.54
N ALA A 284 18.21 5.05 1.04
CA ALA A 284 17.14 4.06 1.02
C ALA A 284 16.59 3.77 2.43
N CYS A 285 15.28 3.54 2.52
CA CYS A 285 14.61 3.20 3.77
C CYS A 285 14.90 1.77 4.20
N ARG A 286 15.52 1.61 5.37
CA ARG A 286 15.79 0.29 5.97
C ARG A 286 14.63 -0.19 6.85
N LEU A 287 13.40 -0.18 6.33
CA LEU A 287 12.19 -0.55 7.09
C LEU A 287 11.94 -2.06 7.08
N PHE A 288 12.28 -2.75 5.98
CA PHE A 288 12.15 -4.21 5.84
C PHE A 288 13.47 -4.96 6.05
N ASN A 289 14.61 -4.29 5.81
CA ASN A 289 15.94 -4.83 6.10
C ASN A 289 16.72 -3.91 7.06
N PRO A 290 16.22 -3.71 8.29
CA PRO A 290 16.88 -2.83 9.23
C PRO A 290 18.29 -3.34 9.62
N PRO A 291 19.23 -2.42 9.93
CA PRO A 291 20.57 -2.78 10.39
C PRO A 291 20.49 -3.64 11.67
N SER A 292 21.53 -4.44 11.96
CA SER A 292 21.55 -5.41 13.06
C SER A 292 21.19 -4.86 14.46
N SER A 293 21.43 -3.56 14.70
CA SER A 293 21.02 -2.84 15.92
C SER A 293 19.50 -2.65 16.04
N LEU A 294 18.79 -2.70 14.92
CA LEU A 294 17.35 -2.67 14.76
C LEU A 294 16.89 -4.08 14.37
N LYS A 295 16.80 -5.00 15.34
CA LYS A 295 16.47 -6.41 15.07
C LYS A 295 15.07 -6.56 14.47
N SER A 296 14.95 -6.56 13.14
CA SER A 296 13.75 -7.02 12.42
C SER A 296 13.93 -7.19 10.90
N GLY A 297 15.06 -7.79 10.47
CA GLY A 297 15.46 -8.02 9.07
C GLY A 297 14.56 -8.93 8.20
N ASN A 298 13.25 -8.92 8.38
CA ASN A 298 12.30 -9.67 7.57
C ASN A 298 11.74 -8.77 6.45
N LYS A 299 11.78 -9.24 5.20
CA LYS A 299 11.02 -8.60 4.10
C LYS A 299 9.52 -8.51 4.41
N ALA A 300 8.81 -7.57 3.77
CA ALA A 300 7.37 -7.45 3.93
C ALA A 300 6.69 -8.78 3.55
N GLN A 301 5.56 -9.10 4.18
CA GLN A 301 4.75 -10.26 3.78
C GLN A 301 4.31 -10.20 2.31
N TRP A 302 4.15 -8.99 1.78
CA TRP A 302 3.76 -8.68 0.41
C TRP A 302 4.85 -8.98 -0.62
N ASP A 303 6.12 -8.90 -0.23
CA ASP A 303 7.28 -9.12 -1.13
C ASP A 303 7.50 -10.60 -1.46
N ARG A 304 6.79 -11.48 -0.75
CA ARG A 304 6.84 -12.93 -0.90
C ARG A 304 5.58 -13.48 -1.54
N LEU A 305 4.66 -12.61 -1.96
CA LEU A 305 3.56 -13.02 -2.82
C LEU A 305 4.17 -13.40 -4.16
N GLU A 306 4.26 -14.70 -4.41
CA GLU A 306 4.50 -15.21 -5.75
C GLU A 306 3.31 -14.77 -6.61
N ILE A 307 3.58 -14.14 -7.76
CA ILE A 307 2.57 -13.95 -8.80
C ILE A 307 2.04 -15.36 -9.09
N PRO A 308 0.74 -15.65 -8.90
CA PRO A 308 0.23 -16.98 -9.18
C PRO A 308 0.58 -17.32 -10.62
N ALA A 309 1.45 -18.31 -10.82
CA ALA A 309 1.52 -18.98 -12.10
C ALA A 309 0.15 -19.62 -12.27
N GLU A 310 -0.58 -19.24 -13.33
CA GLU A 310 -1.85 -19.87 -13.63
C GLU A 310 -1.67 -21.39 -13.57
N THR A 311 -2.45 -22.03 -12.70
CA THR A 311 -2.80 -23.43 -12.93
C THR A 311 -3.49 -23.43 -14.28
N SER A 312 -2.75 -23.81 -15.32
CA SER A 312 -3.29 -24.09 -16.64
C SER A 312 -4.52 -24.95 -16.47
N ALA A 313 -5.69 -24.35 -16.67
CA ALA A 313 -6.92 -25.10 -16.77
C ALA A 313 -6.76 -26.05 -17.96
N GLU A 314 -6.51 -27.33 -17.66
CA GLU A 314 -6.74 -28.40 -18.62
C GLU A 314 -8.20 -28.30 -19.09
N LYS A 315 -8.36 -27.93 -20.37
CA LYS A 315 -9.55 -28.22 -21.16
C LYS A 315 -9.35 -29.55 -21.87
#